data_AF-A0A1G4YCJ1-F1
#
_entry.id   AF-A0A1G4YCJ1-F1
#
_cell.length_a   1.000
_cell.length_b   1.000
_cell.length_c   1.000
_cell.angle_alpha   90.00
_cell.angle_beta   90.00
_cell.angle_gamma   90.00
#
_symmetry.space_group_name_H-M   'P 1'
#
loop_
_entity.id
_entity.type
_entity.pdbx_description
1 polymer ?
#
loop_
_entity_poly.entity_id
_entity_poly.type
_entity_poly.pdbx_seq_one_letter_code
_entity_poly.pdbx_strand_id
1 'polypeptide(L)' 'MIEREVKLLLDVNAVKQVQVHYAVMSDGYMVVIDGNPLETGRRETRQFKTLDAAAKLLFKIGIANFSVKLKTS' A
#
# COMPACT_ATOMS: atom_id res chain seq x y z
N MET A 1 8.99 2.53 -1.01
CA MET A 1 9.14 1.39 -1.96
C MET A 1 8.24 1.60 -3.17
N ILE A 2 8.73 1.49 -4.39
CA ILE A 2 7.92 1.70 -5.62
C ILE A 2 7.28 0.40 -6.12
N GLU A 3 6.25 0.51 -6.96
CA GLU A 3 5.49 -0.63 -7.50
C GLU A 3 6.36 -1.71 -8.16
N ARG A 4 7.44 -1.33 -8.87
CA ARG A 4 8.37 -2.29 -9.49
C ARG A 4 9.09 -3.14 -8.44
N GLU A 5 9.55 -2.53 -7.35
CA GLU A 5 10.23 -3.22 -6.25
C GLU A 5 9.27 -4.19 -5.55
N VAL A 6 8.01 -3.77 -5.35
CA VAL A 6 6.97 -4.62 -4.77
C VAL A 6 6.73 -5.87 -5.61
N LYS A 7 6.59 -5.73 -6.94
CA LYS A 7 6.38 -6.89 -7.83
C LYS A 7 7.53 -7.89 -7.75
N LEU A 8 8.78 -7.39 -7.75
CA LEU A 8 9.95 -8.25 -7.60
C LEU A 8 9.93 -9.03 -6.27
N LEU A 9 9.52 -8.39 -5.17
CA LEU A 9 9.39 -9.05 -3.87
C LEU A 9 8.23 -10.05 -3.82
N LEU A 10 7.13 -9.78 -4.52
CA LEU A 10 6.02 -10.73 -4.65
C LEU A 10 6.42 -11.97 -5.43
N ASP A 11 7.15 -11.81 -6.53
CA ASP A 11 7.60 -12.92 -7.39
C ASP A 11 8.48 -13.93 -6.63
N VAL A 12 9.24 -13.45 -5.64
CA VAL A 12 10.09 -14.29 -4.77
C VAL A 12 9.44 -14.62 -3.42
N ASN A 13 8.15 -14.32 -3.24
CA ASN A 13 7.39 -14.54 -2.00
C ASN A 13 8.04 -13.92 -0.75
N ALA A 14 8.66 -12.74 -0.88
CA ALA A 14 9.36 -12.04 0.20
C ALA A 14 8.49 -11.01 0.93
N VAL A 15 7.33 -10.64 0.37
CA VAL A 15 6.38 -9.73 1.04
C VAL A 15 5.68 -10.47 2.18
N LYS A 16 5.84 -9.97 3.41
CA LYS A 16 5.27 -10.62 4.61
C LYS A 16 3.95 -9.99 5.03
N GLN A 17 3.84 -8.68 4.91
CA GLN A 17 2.71 -7.92 5.41
C GLN A 17 2.37 -6.75 4.49
N VAL A 18 1.09 -6.63 4.17
CA VAL A 18 0.52 -5.50 3.45
C VAL A 18 -0.59 -4.89 4.28
N GLN A 19 -0.49 -3.59 4.52
CA GLN A 19 -1.46 -2.83 5.28
C GLN A 19 -1.91 -1.59 4.50
N VAL A 20 -3.17 -1.22 4.66
CA VAL A 20 -3.67 0.09 4.23
C VAL A 20 -3.93 0.92 5.48
N HIS A 21 -3.23 2.03 5.64
CA HIS A 21 -3.37 2.94 6.78
C HIS A 21 -4.21 4.14 6.37
N TYR A 22 -5.10 4.58 7.26
CA TYR A 22 -5.75 5.89 7.12
C TYR A 22 -4.79 7.01 7.57
N ALA A 23 -4.38 7.88 6.65
CA ALA A 23 -3.42 8.95 6.86
C ALA A 23 -4.13 10.26 7.23
N VAL A 24 -4.00 10.66 8.49
CA VAL A 24 -4.71 11.80 9.11
C VAL A 24 -4.35 13.15 8.49
N MET A 25 -3.12 13.32 8.00
CA MET A 25 -2.68 14.61 7.44
C MET A 25 -3.16 14.86 6.01
N SER A 26 -3.73 13.85 5.35
CA SER A 26 -4.02 13.89 3.91
C SER A 26 -5.46 13.54 3.54
N ASP A 27 -6.34 13.32 4.53
CA ASP A 27 -7.71 12.81 4.33
C ASP A 27 -7.77 11.61 3.37
N GLY A 28 -6.83 10.68 3.52
CA GLY A 28 -6.65 9.60 2.56
C GLY A 28 -6.09 8.33 3.16
N TYR A 29 -5.83 7.37 2.28
CA TYR A 29 -5.27 6.07 2.58
C TYR A 29 -3.89 5.95 1.98
N MET A 30 -3.00 5.24 2.63
CA MET A 30 -1.68 4.87 2.11
C MET A 30 -1.48 3.37 2.26
N VAL A 31 -0.78 2.79 1.29
CA VAL A 31 -0.38 1.38 1.35
C VAL A 31 0.99 1.32 2.02
N VAL A 32 1.15 0.39 2.96
CA VAL A 32 2.39 0.09 3.68
C VAL A 32 2.72 -1.39 3.46
N ILE A 33 3.92 -1.66 2.96
CA ILE A 33 4.40 -3.01 2.63
C ILE A 33 5.65 -3.25 3.47
N ASP A 34 5.58 -4.25 4.36
CA ASP A 34 6.65 -4.58 5.31
C ASP A 34 7.19 -3.34 6.06
N GLY A 35 6.28 -2.47 6.50
CA GLY A 35 6.59 -1.23 7.21
C GLY A 35 7.00 -0.04 6.32
N ASN A 36 7.15 -0.24 5.01
CA ASN A 36 7.55 0.81 4.06
C ASN A 36 6.35 1.37 3.28
N PRO A 37 6.17 2.69 3.20
CA PRO A 37 5.16 3.30 2.35
C PRO A 37 5.35 2.93 0.87
N LEU A 38 4.24 2.65 0.20
CA LEU A 38 4.21 2.55 -1.26
C LEU A 38 4.41 3.94 -1.85
N GLU A 39 5.31 4.04 -2.81
CA GLU A 39 5.71 5.28 -3.45
C GLU A 39 5.32 5.33 -4.92
N THR A 40 5.21 6.55 -5.44
CA THR A 40 5.20 6.82 -6.87
C THR A 40 6.59 6.60 -7.48
N GLY A 41 6.69 6.57 -8.81
CA GLY A 41 8.00 6.53 -9.48
C GLY A 41 8.93 7.70 -9.15
N ARG A 42 8.39 8.79 -8.56
CA ARG A 42 9.15 9.96 -8.08
C ARG A 42 9.57 9.86 -6.60
N ARG A 43 9.39 8.69 -5.96
CA ARG A 43 9.69 8.46 -4.52
C ARG A 43 8.84 9.28 -3.55
N GLU A 44 7.68 9.77 -4.00
CA GLU A 44 6.68 10.39 -3.12
C GLU A 44 5.76 9.31 -2.56
N THR A 45 5.34 9.43 -1.30
CA THR A 45 4.35 8.51 -0.72
C THR A 45 3.06 8.57 -1.52
N ARG A 46 2.63 7.42 -2.03
CA ARG A 46 1.41 7.31 -2.83
C ARG A 46 0.20 7.33 -1.91
N GLN A 47 -0.68 8.30 -2.14
CA GLN A 47 -1.92 8.46 -1.40
C GLN A 47 -3.12 8.10 -2.26
N PHE A 48 -4.17 7.62 -1.61
CA PHE A 48 -5.44 7.23 -2.22
C PHE A 48 -6.57 7.95 -1.50
N LYS A 49 -7.50 8.53 -2.25
CA LYS A 49 -8.67 9.20 -1.66
C LYS A 49 -9.60 8.21 -0.93
N THR A 50 -9.65 6.96 -1.37
CA THR A 50 -10.55 5.94 -0.83
C THR A 50 -9.82 4.62 -0.61
N LEU A 51 -10.33 3.81 0.34
CA LEU A 51 -9.86 2.45 0.57
C LEU A 51 -10.04 1.58 -0.69
N ASP A 52 -11.15 1.73 -1.41
CA ASP A 52 -11.42 1.03 -2.67
C ASP A 52 -10.34 1.31 -3.74
N ALA A 53 -9.90 2.57 -3.87
CA ALA A 53 -8.84 2.91 -4.81
C ALA A 53 -7.50 2.26 -4.44
N ALA A 54 -7.17 2.17 -3.15
CA ALA A 54 -5.99 1.45 -2.67
C ALA A 54 -6.11 -0.06 -2.94
N ALA A 55 -7.26 -0.66 -2.63
CA ALA A 55 -7.53 -2.08 -2.86
C ALA A 55 -7.45 -2.46 -4.35
N LYS A 56 -8.00 -1.64 -5.25
CA LYS A 56 -7.90 -1.82 -6.70
C LYS A 56 -6.46 -1.86 -7.18
N LEU A 57 -5.59 -1.00 -6.65
CA LEU A 57 -4.18 -1.06 -6.98
C LEU A 57 -3.54 -2.35 -6.47
N LEU A 58 -3.77 -2.71 -5.20
CA LEU A 58 -3.23 -3.93 -4.59
C LEU A 58 -3.60 -5.18 -5.41
N PHE A 59 -4.87 -5.29 -5.82
CA PHE A 59 -5.33 -6.37 -6.68
C PHE A 59 -4.62 -6.39 -8.04
N LYS A 60 -4.46 -5.22 -8.69
CA LYS A 60 -3.75 -5.10 -9.96
C LYS A 60 -2.29 -5.57 -9.88
N ILE A 61 -1.66 -5.44 -8.72
CA ILE A 61 -0.26 -5.84 -8.52
C ILE A 61 -0.11 -7.24 -7.92
N GLY A 62 -1.20 -8.02 -7.82
CA GLY A 62 -1.17 -9.41 -7.37
C GLY A 62 -1.33 -9.62 -5.87
N ILE A 63 -1.70 -8.57 -5.11
CA ILE A 63 -1.94 -8.67 -3.67
C ILE A 63 -3.45 -8.82 -3.43
N ALA A 64 -3.86 -10.03 -3.05
CA ALA A 64 -5.26 -10.33 -2.73
C ALA A 64 -5.59 -10.21 -1.23
N ASN A 65 -4.58 -10.33 -0.36
CA ASN A 65 -4.75 -10.30 1.10
C ASN A 65 -4.00 -9.10 1.69
N PHE A 66 -4.72 -8.26 2.44
CA PHE A 66 -4.14 -7.13 3.16
C PHE A 66 -4.99 -6.80 4.38
N SER A 67 -4.40 -6.12 5.36
CA SER A 67 -5.12 -5.59 6.53
C SER A 67 -5.38 -4.10 6.40
N VAL A 68 -6.46 -3.60 7.01
CA VAL A 68 -6.74 -2.17 7.07
C VAL A 68 -6.54 -1.69 8.50
N LYS A 69 -5.67 -0.70 8.68
CA LYS A 69 -5.46 0.00 9.94
C LYS A 69 -6.21 1.32 9.90
N LEU A 70 -7.43 1.28 10.42
CA LEU A 70 -8.24 2.47 10.64
C LEU A 70 -7.74 3.19 11.89
N LYS A 71 -7.82 4.51 11.90
CA LYS A 71 -7.65 5.28 13.13
C LYS A 71 -8.95 5.17 13.92
N THR A 72 -8.89 4.52 15.08
CA THR A 72 -9.91 4.66 16.11
C THR A 72 -9.49 5.78 17.05
N SER A 73 -10.47 6.56 17.53
CA SER A 73 -10.28 7.66 18.49
C SER A 73 -9.52 7.24 19.74
#